data_AF-A0AB34AJY8-F1
#
_entry.id   AF-A0AB34AJY8-F1
#
_cell.length_a   1.000
_cell.length_b   1.000
_cell.length_c   1.000
_cell.angle_alpha   90.00
_cell.angle_beta   90.00
_cell.angle_gamma   90.00
#
_symmetry.space_group_name_H-M   'P 1'
#
loop_
_entity.id
_entity.type
_entity.pdbx_description
1 polymer ?
#
loop_
_entity_poly.entity_id
_entity_poly.type
_entity_poly.pdbx_seq_one_letter_code
_entity_poly.pdbx_strand_id
1 'polypeptide(L)' 'MKIDDTYVFDSNDLEDFITIYHSNGWMGHNKEKIKTIFNASTHIVVAKHNGSAIGLARALSDGVFNAAIYDVIVDQS' A
#
# COMPACT_ATOMS: atom_id res chain seq x y z
N MET A 1 12.93 4.56 16.07
CA MET A 1 12.79 4.01 14.70
C MET A 1 12.54 5.18 13.76
N LYS A 2 13.30 5.31 12.66
CA LYS A 2 13.05 6.35 11.65
C LYS A 2 12.17 5.75 10.55
N ILE A 3 11.06 6.41 10.25
CA ILE A 3 10.16 6.02 9.17
C ILE A 3 10.25 7.07 8.08
N ASP A 4 10.38 6.60 6.85
CA ASP A 4 10.31 7.40 5.63
C ASP A 4 8.99 7.08 4.90
N ASP A 5 8.46 8.01 4.12
CA ASP A 5 7.25 7.80 3.32
C ASP A 5 7.44 8.13 1.84
N THR A 6 6.68 7.44 0.97
CA THR A 6 6.59 7.74 -0.46
C THR A 6 5.16 7.66 -0.95
N TYR A 7 4.83 8.47 -1.95
CA TYR A 7 3.49 8.59 -2.54
C TYR A 7 3.33 7.85 -3.86
N VAL A 8 4.34 7.05 -4.22
CA VAL A 8 4.44 6.40 -5.53
C VAL A 8 4.51 4.89 -5.34
N PHE A 9 3.74 4.17 -6.14
CA PHE A 9 3.86 2.72 -6.29
C PHE A 9 5.19 2.37 -6.97
N ASP A 10 6.03 1.60 -6.28
CA ASP A 10 7.21 0.95 -6.87
C ASP A 10 7.00 -0.56 -6.91
N SER A 11 7.14 -1.14 -8.10
CA SER A 11 7.08 -2.60 -8.27
C SER A 11 8.16 -3.38 -7.53
N ASN A 12 9.24 -2.73 -7.08
CA ASN A 12 10.26 -3.35 -6.24
C ASN A 12 9.74 -3.70 -4.84
N ASP A 13 8.72 -3.00 -4.34
CA ASP A 13 8.16 -3.22 -3.00
C ASP A 13 7.07 -4.32 -2.98
N LEU A 14 6.85 -5.02 -4.10
CA LEU A 14 5.69 -5.89 -4.28
C LEU A 14 5.67 -7.09 -3.31
N GLU A 15 6.84 -7.62 -2.94
CA GLU A 15 6.93 -8.71 -1.96
C GLU A 15 6.61 -8.23 -0.55
N ASP A 16 7.09 -7.03 -0.18
CA ASP A 16 6.75 -6.40 1.09
C ASP A 16 5.24 -6.16 1.16
N PHE A 17 4.62 -5.72 0.07
CA PHE A 17 3.17 -5.48 0.04
C PHE A 17 2.37 -6.76 0.25
N ILE A 18 2.75 -7.86 -0.39
CA ILE A 18 2.11 -9.18 -0.17
C ILE A 18 2.24 -9.57 1.30
N THR A 19 3.42 -9.39 1.88
CA THR A 19 3.68 -9.70 3.29
C THR A 19 2.76 -8.90 4.21
N ILE A 20 2.67 -7.58 4.00
CA ILE A 20 1.80 -6.69 4.78
C ILE A 20 0.32 -7.07 4.65
N TYR A 21 -0.18 -7.34 3.44
CA TYR A 21 -1.57 -7.77 3.26
C TYR A 21 -1.84 -9.11 3.96
N HIS A 22 -0.94 -10.07 3.81
CA HIS A 22 -1.12 -11.41 4.37
C HIS A 22 -0.97 -11.42 5.90
N SER A 23 -0.09 -10.61 6.49
CA SER A 23 0.04 -10.49 7.95
C SER A 23 -1.22 -9.90 8.59
N ASN A 24 -2.01 -9.13 7.83
CA ASN A 24 -3.34 -8.63 8.22
C ASN A 24 -4.50 -9.60 7.85
N GLY A 25 -4.20 -10.82 7.41
CA GLY A 25 -5.19 -11.84 7.04
C GLY A 25 -5.83 -11.66 5.66
N TRP A 26 -5.36 -10.72 4.84
CA TRP A 26 -5.95 -10.42 3.53
C TRP A 26 -5.33 -11.27 2.42
N MET A 27 -5.50 -12.59 2.52
CA MET A 27 -4.87 -13.62 1.68
C MET A 27 -5.21 -13.58 0.18
N GLY A 28 -6.16 -12.74 -0.22
CA GLY A 28 -6.58 -12.57 -1.61
C GLY A 28 -5.62 -11.73 -2.46
N HIS A 29 -4.64 -11.05 -1.86
CA HIS A 29 -3.75 -10.08 -2.50
C HIS A 29 -2.47 -10.72 -3.02
N ASN A 30 -2.48 -11.08 -4.30
CA ASN A 30 -1.30 -11.52 -5.04
C ASN A 30 -0.66 -10.37 -5.83
N LYS A 31 0.51 -10.62 -6.43
CA LYS A 31 1.27 -9.66 -7.25
C LYS A 31 0.43 -8.92 -8.28
N GLU A 32 -0.40 -9.65 -9.03
CA GLU A 32 -1.20 -9.08 -10.12
C GLU A 32 -2.29 -8.17 -9.58
N LYS A 33 -3.05 -8.63 -8.58
CA LYS A 33 -4.11 -7.83 -7.96
C LYS A 33 -3.55 -6.57 -7.30
N ILE A 34 -2.42 -6.67 -6.60
CA ILE A 34 -1.78 -5.52 -5.98
C ILE A 34 -1.40 -4.49 -7.05
N LYS A 35 -0.75 -4.90 -8.15
CA LYS A 35 -0.46 -4.00 -9.27
C LYS A 35 -1.73 -3.34 -9.81
N THR A 36 -2.80 -4.11 -10.01
CA THR A 36 -4.07 -3.59 -10.51
C THR A 36 -4.68 -2.54 -9.57
N ILE A 37 -4.80 -2.82 -8.27
CA ILE A 37 -5.45 -1.90 -7.34
C ILE A 37 -4.60 -0.65 -7.07
N PHE A 38 -3.27 -0.77 -7.03
CA PHE A 38 -2.37 0.36 -6.83
C PHE A 38 -2.37 1.26 -8.08
N ASN A 39 -2.28 0.69 -9.29
CA ASN A 39 -2.37 1.48 -10.53
C ASN A 39 -3.73 2.16 -10.74
N ALA A 40 -4.80 1.60 -10.19
CA ALA A 40 -6.13 2.21 -10.21
C ALA A 40 -6.33 3.25 -9.09
N SER A 41 -5.41 3.33 -8.12
CA SER A 41 -5.52 4.24 -6.99
C SER A 41 -5.07 5.64 -7.34
N THR A 42 -5.84 6.64 -6.91
CA THR A 42 -5.48 8.05 -7.12
C THR A 42 -4.41 8.53 -6.15
N HIS A 43 -4.39 7.95 -4.95
CA HIS A 43 -3.43 8.28 -3.89
C HIS A 43 -2.96 6.99 -3.25
N ILE A 44 -1.65 6.93 -3.02
CA ILE A 44 -0.96 5.82 -2.40
C ILE A 44 0.02 6.45 -1.41
N VAL A 45 0.18 5.83 -0.24
CA VAL A 45 1.25 6.15 0.70
C VAL A 45 1.86 4.84 1.15
N VAL A 46 3.18 4.76 1.09
CA VAL A 46 3.97 3.62 1.57
C VAL A 46 4.88 4.12 2.67
N ALA A 47 4.72 3.55 3.87
CA ALA A 47 5.64 3.78 4.98
C ALA A 47 6.80 2.78 4.88
N LYS A 48 8.03 3.28 5.01
CA LYS A 48 9.26 2.50 4.88
C LYS A 48 10.15 2.61 6.11
N HIS A 49 10.81 1.50 6.45
CA HIS A 49 11.87 1.44 7.44
C HIS A 49 13.06 0.71 6.84
N ASN A 50 14.24 1.36 6.82
CA ASN A 50 15.47 0.82 6.23
C ASN A 50 15.30 0.37 4.76
N GLY A 51 14.46 1.05 4.00
CA GLY A 51 14.19 0.76 2.58
C GLY A 51 13.07 -0.25 2.33
N SER A 52 12.67 -1.04 3.32
CA SER A 52 11.54 -1.98 3.21
C SER A 52 10.22 -1.31 3.54
N ALA A 53 9.16 -1.68 2.83
CA ALA A 53 7.82 -1.22 3.16
C ALA A 53 7.31 -1.95 4.42
N ILE A 54 6.70 -1.18 5.33
CA ILE A 54 6.14 -1.67 6.59
C ILE A 54 4.67 -1.26 6.79
N GLY A 55 4.13 -0.46 5.88
CA GLY A 55 2.74 -0.02 5.94
C GLY A 55 2.29 0.61 4.62
N LEU A 56 0.99 0.53 4.37
CA LEU A 56 0.36 0.92 3.12
C LEU A 56 -0.94 1.66 3.40
N ALA A 57 -1.19 2.72 2.65
CA ALA A 57 -2.50 3.34 2.56
C ALA A 57 -2.84 3.67 1.10
N ARG A 58 -4.12 3.58 0.74
CA ARG A 58 -4.60 4.01 -0.58
C ARG A 58 -5.98 4.64 -0.52
N ALA A 59 -6.21 5.56 -1.46
CA ALA A 59 -7.51 6.19 -1.65
C ALA A 59 -7.89 6.34 -3.13
N LEU A 60 -9.20 6.33 -3.38
CA LEU A 60 -9.80 6.80 -4.64
C LEU A 60 -10.44 8.15 -4.38
N SER A 61 -10.08 9.13 -5.20
CA SER A 61 -10.61 10.50 -5.16
C SER A 61 -11.15 10.86 -6.53
N ASP A 62 -12.22 11.65 -6.56
CA ASP A 62 -12.69 12.27 -7.80
C ASP A 62 -11.87 13.52 -8.19
N GLY A 63 -10.91 13.92 -7.34
CA GLY A 63 -10.07 15.11 -7.55
C GLY A 63 -10.78 16.43 -7.28
N VAL A 64 -12.01 16.42 -6.74
CA VAL A 64 -12.81 17.63 -6.49
C VAL A 64 -13.28 17.70 -5.04
N PHE A 65 -14.06 16.74 -4.56
CA PHE A 65 -14.61 16.77 -3.20
C PHE A 65 -14.87 15.41 -2.56
N ASN A 66 -14.99 14.32 -3.33
CA ASN A 66 -15.15 12.98 -2.76
C ASN A 66 -13.83 12.23 -2.76
N ALA A 67 -13.54 11.60 -1.64
CA ALA A 67 -12.50 10.60 -1.54
C ALA A 67 -12.95 9.47 -0.62
N ALA A 68 -12.54 8.25 -0.95
CA ALA A 68 -12.71 7.07 -0.12
C ALA A 68 -11.33 6.46 0.17
N ILE A 69 -11.01 6.34 1.45
CA ILE A 69 -9.88 5.54 1.91
C ILE A 69 -10.33 4.08 1.85
N TYR A 70 -9.59 3.26 1.12
CA TYR A 70 -9.92 1.85 1.00
C TYR A 70 -9.10 1.00 1.95
N ASP A 71 -7.79 1.22 1.97
CA ASP A 71 -6.87 0.40 2.75
C ASP A 71 -5.99 1.33 3.60
N VAL A 72 -5.82 0.98 4.88
CA VAL A 72 -4.80 1.52 5.79
C VAL A 72 -4.33 0.35 6.63
N ILE A 73 -3.14 -0.16 6.32
CA ILE A 73 -2.61 -1.40 6.91
C ILE A 73 -1.14 -1.22 7.28
N VAL A 74 -0.76 -1.85 8.38
CA VAL A 74 0.62 -1.88 8.90
C VAL A 74 0.99 -3.34 9.08
N ASP A 75 2.24 -3.69 8.78
CA ASP A 75 2.71 -5.04 9.00
C ASP A 75 2.51 -5.47 10.46
N GLN A 76 2.04 -6.70 10.67
CA GLN A 76 1.85 -7.32 11.98
C GLN A 76 2.99 -8.27 12.36
N SER A 77 4.00 -8.42 11.49
CA SER A 77 5.15 -9.31 11.69
C SER A 77 6.23 -8.75 12.61
#